data_AF-A0AA88CVN5-F1
#
_entry.id   AF-A0AA88CVN5-F1
#
_cell.length_a   1.000
_cell.length_b   1.000
_cell.length_c   1.000
_cell.angle_alpha   90.00
_cell.angle_beta   90.00
_cell.angle_gamma   90.00
#
_symmetry.space_group_name_H-M   'P 1'
#
loop_
_entity.id
_entity.type
_entity.pdbx_description
1 polymer ?
#
loop_
_entity_poly.entity_id
_entity_poly.type
_entity_poly.pdbx_seq_one_letter_code
_entity_poly.pdbx_strand_id
1 'polypeptide(L)'
;MEKVVPEAKVSQWLVVNSKGRAYTQRVEPKLALVEVELPKDAFLHPIWEPTTNSFLVIKAPGMDVLKVSLSTPREVANGVSVWEWSGAALDEGDEASKWFSNYLGKPSRLIRFNA
;
A
#
# COMPACT_ATOMS: atom_id res chain seq x y z
N MET A 1 -29.20 6.21 -1.45
CA MET A 1 -28.55 4.89 -1.27
C MET A 1 -27.07 5.17 -1.05
N GLU A 2 -26.70 5.44 0.20
CA GLU A 2 -25.31 5.70 0.60
C GLU A 2 -24.48 4.45 0.36
N LYS A 3 -23.43 4.57 -0.46
CA LYS A 3 -22.39 3.55 -0.53
C LYS A 3 -21.62 3.62 0.78
N VAL A 4 -21.93 2.72 1.70
CA VAL A 4 -21.09 2.46 2.87
C VAL A 4 -19.73 2.01 2.35
N VAL A 5 -18.75 2.91 2.40
CA VAL A 5 -17.35 2.60 2.11
C VAL A 5 -16.84 1.84 3.33
N PRO A 6 -16.36 0.59 3.19
CA PRO A 6 -15.87 -0.18 4.34
C PRO A 6 -14.59 0.46 4.88
N GLU A 7 -14.72 1.12 6.02
CA GLU A 7 -13.76 2.10 6.57
C GLU A 7 -12.52 1.48 7.26
N ALA A 8 -12.18 0.21 7.03
CA ALA A 8 -11.15 -0.46 7.85
C ALA A 8 -10.12 -1.33 7.11
N LYS A 9 -10.16 -1.47 5.77
CA LYS A 9 -9.21 -2.37 5.08
C LYS A 9 -8.18 -1.69 4.18
N VAL A 10 -8.40 -0.43 3.76
CA VAL A 10 -7.47 0.28 2.84
C VAL A 10 -6.37 1.04 3.61
N SER A 11 -6.56 1.27 4.91
CA SER A 11 -5.67 2.08 5.78
C SER A 11 -4.38 1.39 6.21
N GLN A 12 -4.09 0.17 5.73
CA GLN A 12 -2.88 -0.56 6.13
C GLN A 12 -1.64 -0.21 5.31
N TRP A 13 -1.78 0.39 4.12
CA TRP A 13 -0.63 0.68 3.24
C TRP A 13 -0.21 2.13 3.26
N LEU A 14 1.10 2.36 3.20
CA LEU A 14 1.69 3.67 3.07
C LEU A 14 2.86 3.65 2.10
N VAL A 15 3.06 4.77 1.40
CA VAL A 15 4.26 4.99 0.60
C VAL A 15 5.22 5.85 1.41
N VAL A 16 6.46 5.37 1.59
CA VAL A 16 7.50 6.07 2.35
C VAL A 16 8.69 6.44 1.47
N ASN A 17 9.41 7.48 1.85
CA ASN A 17 10.67 7.85 1.22
C ASN A 17 11.86 7.06 1.78
N SER A 18 13.07 7.33 1.27
CA SER A 18 14.32 6.70 1.74
C SER A 18 14.66 6.93 3.21
N LYS A 19 14.03 7.90 3.87
CA LYS A 19 14.17 8.18 5.31
C LYS A 19 13.07 7.55 6.16
N GLY A 20 12.23 6.68 5.58
CA GLY A 20 11.12 6.02 6.27
C GLY A 20 9.95 6.94 6.62
N ARG A 21 9.87 8.14 6.01
CA ARG A 21 8.76 9.07 6.21
C ARG A 21 7.68 8.85 5.18
N ALA A 22 6.43 8.73 5.64
CA ALA A 22 5.28 8.59 4.76
C ALA A 22 5.03 9.84 3.90
N TYR A 23 4.69 9.63 2.64
CA TYR A 23 4.11 10.66 1.79
C TYR A 23 2.64 10.85 2.14
N THR A 24 2.18 12.09 2.03
CA THR A 24 0.76 12.43 2.08
C THR A 24 0.34 12.97 0.73
N GLN A 25 -0.94 12.86 0.38
CA GLN A 25 -1.45 13.45 -0.87
C GLN A 25 -1.26 14.96 -0.95
N ARG A 26 -1.16 15.66 0.19
CA ARG A 26 -0.84 17.10 0.23
C ARG A 26 0.57 17.39 -0.25
N VAL A 27 1.53 16.55 0.14
CA VAL A 27 2.95 16.70 -0.24
C VAL A 27 3.20 16.11 -1.62
N GLU A 28 2.53 15.00 -1.95
CA GLU A 28 2.61 14.31 -3.25
C GLU A 28 1.22 14.16 -3.89
N PRO A 29 0.70 15.20 -4.58
CA PRO A 29 -0.62 15.16 -5.20
C PRO A 29 -0.80 14.05 -6.24
N LYS A 30 0.29 13.58 -6.86
CA LYS A 30 0.25 12.44 -7.80
C LYS A 30 -0.32 11.19 -7.17
N LEU A 31 -0.16 11.00 -5.85
CA LEU A 31 -0.73 9.86 -5.13
C LEU A 31 -2.26 9.85 -5.16
N ALA A 32 -2.93 10.99 -5.41
CA ALA A 32 -4.38 11.04 -5.56
C ALA A 32 -4.87 10.39 -6.86
N LEU A 33 -3.99 10.19 -7.84
CA LEU A 33 -4.30 9.51 -9.11
C LEU A 33 -4.00 8.02 -9.05
N VAL A 34 -3.50 7.52 -7.91
CA VAL A 34 -3.25 6.11 -7.71
C VAL A 34 -4.56 5.43 -7.33
N GLU A 35 -5.01 4.52 -8.18
CA GLU A 35 -6.17 3.68 -7.94
C GLU A 35 -5.73 2.36 -7.30
N VAL A 36 -6.47 1.94 -6.27
CA VAL A 36 -6.18 0.74 -5.50
C VAL A 36 -7.42 -0.15 -5.47
N GLU A 37 -7.25 -1.41 -5.85
CA GLU A 37 -8.30 -2.42 -5.85
C GLU A 37 -7.88 -3.60 -4.98
N LEU A 38 -8.75 -3.98 -4.04
CA LEU A 38 -8.64 -5.19 -3.23
C LEU A 38 -9.59 -6.28 -3.77
N PRO A 39 -9.33 -7.56 -3.49
CA PRO A 39 -10.25 -8.64 -3.83
C PRO A 39 -11.63 -8.36 -3.23
N LYS A 40 -12.71 -8.56 -4.00
CA LYS A 40 -14.08 -8.27 -3.56
C LYS A 40 -14.45 -9.02 -2.29
N ASP A 41 -13.97 -10.26 -2.17
CA ASP A 41 -14.20 -11.13 -1.02
C ASP A 41 -13.63 -10.54 0.29
N ALA A 42 -12.60 -9.70 0.20
CA ALA A 42 -12.05 -8.99 1.34
C ALA A 42 -13.04 -8.02 1.98
N PHE A 43 -14.03 -7.52 1.23
CA PHE A 43 -15.05 -6.61 1.73
C PHE A 43 -16.34 -7.31 2.16
N LEU A 44 -16.56 -8.55 1.74
CA LEU A 44 -17.80 -9.28 1.96
C LEU A 44 -17.81 -10.07 3.28
N HIS A 45 -16.63 -10.48 3.77
CA HIS A 45 -16.53 -11.32 4.97
C HIS A 45 -15.84 -10.58 6.13
N PRO A 46 -16.43 -10.64 7.36
CA PRO A 46 -15.82 -10.06 8.56
C PRO A 46 -14.43 -10.66 8.85
N ILE A 47 -14.29 -11.96 8.57
CA ILE A 47 -13.06 -12.73 8.69
C ILE A 47 -12.68 -13.13 7.27
N TRP A 48 -11.76 -12.40 6.66
CA TRP A 48 -11.21 -12.72 5.35
C TRP A 48 -9.71 -12.91 5.48
N GLU A 49 -9.23 -14.07 5.03
CA GLU A 49 -7.81 -14.39 5.00
C GLU A 49 -7.31 -14.35 3.55
N PRO A 50 -6.16 -13.70 3.28
CA PRO A 50 -5.57 -13.69 1.95
C PRO A 50 -5.14 -15.09 1.52
N THR A 51 -5.54 -15.49 0.31
CA THR A 51 -5.05 -16.70 -0.37
C THR A 51 -3.87 -16.38 -1.28
N THR A 52 -3.15 -17.40 -1.78
CA THR A 52 -2.03 -17.23 -2.74
C THR A 52 -2.39 -16.41 -3.98
N ASN A 53 -3.68 -16.38 -4.34
CA ASN A 53 -4.20 -15.60 -5.48
C ASN A 53 -4.83 -14.26 -5.09
N SER A 54 -4.65 -13.84 -3.83
CA SER A 54 -5.14 -12.55 -3.34
C SER A 54 -4.09 -11.48 -3.56
N PHE A 55 -4.43 -10.48 -4.37
CA PHE A 55 -3.52 -9.39 -4.71
C PHE A 55 -4.16 -8.03 -4.44
N LEU A 56 -3.35 -7.09 -3.96
CA LEU A 56 -3.61 -5.67 -4.05
C LEU A 56 -3.21 -5.21 -5.44
N VAL A 57 -4.17 -4.69 -6.21
CA VAL A 57 -3.93 -4.19 -7.55
C VAL A 57 -3.81 -2.67 -7.49
N ILE A 58 -2.69 -2.14 -7.99
CA ILE A 58 -2.39 -0.71 -7.99
C ILE A 58 -2.26 -0.24 -9.44
N LYS A 59 -2.93 0.86 -9.76
CA LYS A 59 -2.92 1.49 -11.09
C LYS A 59 -2.63 2.97 -10.95
N ALA A 60 -1.94 3.55 -11.92
CA ALA A 60 -1.80 4.99 -12.04
C ALA A 60 -1.61 5.39 -13.51
N PRO A 61 -1.92 6.64 -13.88
CA PRO A 61 -1.72 7.12 -15.25
C PRO A 61 -0.27 6.97 -15.70
N GLY A 62 -0.07 6.34 -16.86
CA GLY A 62 1.26 6.14 -17.46
C GLY A 62 2.11 5.04 -16.83
N MET A 63 1.52 4.19 -15.97
CA MET A 63 2.20 3.07 -15.32
C MET A 63 1.51 1.75 -15.66
N ASP A 64 2.29 0.68 -15.76
CA ASP A 64 1.74 -0.68 -15.83
C ASP A 64 1.05 -1.06 -14.52
N VAL A 65 0.10 -2.00 -14.59
CA VAL A 65 -0.62 -2.48 -13.41
C VAL A 65 0.32 -3.25 -12.49
N LEU A 66 0.44 -2.79 -11.23
CA LEU A 66 1.19 -3.47 -10.19
C LEU A 66 0.28 -4.43 -9.42
N LYS A 67 0.75 -5.66 -9.18
CA LYS A 67 0.06 -6.64 -8.34
C LYS A 67 0.93 -7.01 -7.15
N VAL A 68 0.50 -6.63 -5.96
CA VAL A 68 1.19 -6.93 -4.70
C VAL A 68 0.48 -8.11 -4.02
N SER A 69 1.22 -9.17 -3.72
CA SER A 69 0.65 -10.38 -3.08
C SER A 69 0.25 -10.09 -1.64
N LEU A 70 -0.97 -10.45 -1.26
CA LEU A 70 -1.47 -10.28 0.10
C LEU A 70 -1.15 -11.46 1.03
N SER A 71 -0.80 -12.62 0.46
CA SER A 71 -0.64 -13.91 1.16
C SER A 71 0.72 -14.13 1.83
N THR A 72 1.70 -13.26 1.60
CA THR A 72 3.05 -13.49 2.12
C THR A 72 3.66 -12.17 2.57
N PRO A 73 4.04 -12.01 3.86
CA PRO A 73 4.95 -10.95 4.25
C PRO A 73 6.28 -11.20 3.55
N ARG A 74 6.72 -10.30 2.66
CA ARG A 74 7.97 -10.50 1.92
C ARG A 74 9.17 -10.21 2.81
N GLU A 75 9.20 -9.08 3.52
CA GLU A 75 10.27 -8.75 4.50
C GLU A 75 9.75 -7.74 5.56
N VAL A 76 10.34 -7.72 6.76
CA VAL A 76 10.01 -6.72 7.80
C VAL A 76 10.88 -5.46 7.59
N ALA A 77 10.25 -4.33 7.29
CA ALA A 77 10.87 -3.02 7.30
C ALA A 77 10.88 -2.43 8.72
N ASN A 78 12.06 -2.38 9.32
CA ASN A 78 12.29 -1.73 10.62
C ASN A 78 12.48 -0.20 10.45
N GLY A 79 11.95 0.59 11.39
CA GLY A 79 12.24 2.03 11.49
C GLY A 79 11.34 2.97 10.68
N VAL A 80 10.10 2.56 10.37
CA VAL A 80 9.11 3.43 9.74
C VAL A 80 8.57 4.44 10.75
N SER A 81 8.55 5.72 10.38
CA SER A 81 7.98 6.80 11.20
C SER A 81 6.82 7.46 10.46
N VAL A 82 5.62 7.37 11.03
CA VAL A 82 4.38 7.95 10.51
C VAL A 82 3.81 8.82 11.61
N TRP A 83 4.02 10.13 11.50
CA TRP A 83 3.65 11.10 12.55
C TRP A 83 4.28 10.72 13.91
N GLU A 84 3.49 10.62 14.98
CA GLU A 84 3.97 10.23 16.33
C GLU A 84 4.19 8.71 16.46
N TRP A 85 3.85 7.91 15.44
CA TRP A 85 4.00 6.46 15.48
C TRP A 85 5.34 6.02 14.89
N SER A 86 6.05 5.20 15.65
CA SER A 86 7.18 4.41 15.19
C SER A 86 6.90 2.94 15.45
N GLY A 87 7.13 2.09 14.46
CA GLY A 87 6.90 0.65 14.59
C GLY A 87 7.39 -0.14 13.38
N ALA A 88 7.22 -1.45 13.45
CA ALA A 88 7.58 -2.36 12.36
C ALA A 88 6.47 -2.34 11.28
N ALA A 89 6.86 -2.16 10.03
CA ALA A 89 5.98 -2.35 8.89
C ALA A 89 6.54 -3.48 8.01
N LEU A 90 5.71 -4.05 7.15
CA LEU A 90 6.12 -5.03 6.16
C LEU A 90 6.49 -4.29 4.88
N ASP A 91 7.65 -4.58 4.32
CA ASP A 91 8.00 -4.11 2.97
C ASP A 91 7.27 -4.98 1.95
N GLU A 92 6.58 -4.34 1.01
CA GLU A 92 5.89 -5.03 -0.09
C GLU A 92 6.84 -5.45 -1.23
N GLY A 93 8.12 -5.10 -1.11
CA GLY A 93 9.22 -5.61 -1.90
C GLY A 93 9.69 -4.68 -3.01
N ASP A 94 10.78 -5.10 -3.67
CA ASP A 94 11.49 -4.29 -4.66
C ASP A 94 10.66 -3.93 -5.89
N GLU A 95 9.69 -4.77 -6.27
CA GLU A 95 8.78 -4.51 -7.39
C GLU A 95 7.88 -3.29 -7.09
N ALA A 96 7.27 -3.26 -5.90
CA ALA A 96 6.45 -2.13 -5.46
C ALA A 96 7.31 -0.87 -5.27
N SER A 97 8.50 -1.03 -4.70
CA SER A 97 9.49 0.06 -4.56
C SER A 97 9.85 0.68 -5.92
N LYS A 98 10.18 -0.14 -6.92
CA LYS A 98 10.51 0.33 -8.28
C LYS A 98 9.32 1.02 -8.92
N TRP A 99 8.12 0.46 -8.79
CA TRP A 99 6.91 1.05 -9.37
C TRP A 99 6.63 2.45 -8.81
N PHE A 100 6.61 2.60 -7.48
CA PHE A 100 6.38 3.92 -6.85
C PHE A 100 7.54 4.88 -7.12
N SER A 101 8.77 4.38 -7.16
CA SER A 101 9.94 5.21 -7.48
C SER A 101 9.88 5.77 -8.90
N ASN A 102 9.45 4.96 -9.87
CA ASN A 102 9.24 5.40 -11.24
C ASN A 102 8.10 6.42 -11.34
N TYR A 103 6.97 6.14 -10.69
CA TYR A 103 5.80 7.02 -10.75
C TYR A 103 6.02 8.40 -10.10
N LEU A 104 6.69 8.41 -8.94
CA LEU A 104 6.98 9.63 -8.18
C LEU A 104 8.30 10.30 -8.61
N GLY A 105 9.14 9.63 -9.39
CA GLY A 105 10.43 10.13 -9.86
C GLY A 105 11.51 10.19 -8.77
N LYS A 106 11.34 9.44 -7.67
CA LYS A 106 12.28 9.45 -6.52
C LYS A 106 12.17 8.17 -5.69
N PRO A 107 13.24 7.77 -4.98
CA PRO A 107 13.24 6.56 -4.17
C PRO A 107 12.06 6.51 -3.19
N SER A 108 11.20 5.52 -3.38
CA SER A 108 9.92 5.36 -2.66
C SER A 108 9.63 3.89 -2.45
N ARG A 109 9.13 3.51 -1.26
CA ARG A 109 8.78 2.14 -0.92
C ARG A 109 7.32 2.06 -0.48
N LEU A 110 6.65 0.96 -0.84
CA LEU A 110 5.32 0.64 -0.32
C LEU A 110 5.50 -0.25 0.91
N ILE A 111 4.88 0.15 2.01
CA ILE A 111 4.90 -0.59 3.26
C ILE A 111 3.47 -0.91 3.70
N ARG A 112 3.31 -1.96 4.49
CA ARG A 112 2.05 -2.37 5.11
C ARG A 112 2.20 -2.46 6.62
N PHE A 113 1.31 -1.84 7.38
CA PHE A 113 1.29 -2.00 8.83
C PHE A 113 0.97 -3.44 9.21
N ASN A 114 1.76 -3.99 10.14
CA ASN A 114 1.47 -5.25 10.80
C ASN A 114 0.79 -4.90 12.14
N ALA A 115 -0.54 -5.02 12.19
CA ALA A 115 -1.32 -4.81 13.41
C ALA A 115 -1.57 -6.14 14.12
#